data_AF-A0A3D2FBK2-F1
#
_entry.id   AF-A0A3D2FBK2-F1
#
_cell.length_a   1.000
_cell.length_b   1.000
_cell.length_c   1.000
_cell.angle_alpha   90.00
_cell.angle_beta   90.00
_cell.angle_gamma   90.00
#
_symmetry.space_group_name_H-M   'P 1'
#
loop_
_entity.id
_entity.type
_entity.pdbx_description
1 polymer ?
#
loop_
_entity_poly.entity_id
_entity_poly.type
_entity_poly.pdbx_seq_one_letter_code
_entity_poly.pdbx_strand_id
1 'polypeptide(L)'
;MEEGELIALPFLFEFWAMEHQLPPEDVDDWRTWVVMGGRGAGKTRAFVWAWDTRPFPVFPNNGELWSDGINYARGHWINGRTGARTLASVVDEICRRAGMIHHDVSGLYGYVRGYVSTEVADARSSLQPLMLRYAFDAIERDGELKFRMRDGEDAVAIDPNYFALGADDGGSLEQSREAEAELAGRVRLGFVKADANYENAHEEAVRPDNATHTVSASQLPISLTSAEGRQVAERWLAESTTSRDMIRMSLPPSQIGIGAGDIVELPAGGNEGGGLFRVDRIEHGASQLVEAVRIDPSVYEPSEIADELARVEAFIAPVPVVPLFMDLPLIQQEDAPHAPYLAVSAST
;
A
#
# COMPACT_ATOMS: atom_id res chain seq x y z
N MET A 1 -16.62 1.76 17.62
CA MET A 1 -16.88 2.82 16.64
C MET A 1 -16.36 4.12 17.20
N GLU A 2 -15.09 4.35 16.93
CA GLU A 2 -14.41 5.59 17.24
C GLU A 2 -14.91 6.74 16.34
N GLU A 3 -14.60 7.98 16.70
CA GLU A 3 -15.06 9.16 15.96
C GLU A 3 -14.59 9.14 14.49
N GLY A 4 -13.37 8.65 14.23
CA GLY A 4 -12.84 8.47 12.87
C GLY A 4 -13.63 7.45 12.05
N GLU A 5 -14.02 6.32 12.64
CA GLU A 5 -14.83 5.28 11.99
C GLU A 5 -16.24 5.81 11.65
N LEU A 6 -16.81 6.62 12.54
CA LEU A 6 -18.09 7.33 12.32
C LEU A 6 -18.02 8.34 11.17
N ILE A 7 -16.89 9.02 11.00
CA ILE A 7 -16.68 9.97 9.90
C ILE A 7 -16.46 9.24 8.57
N ALA A 8 -15.80 8.08 8.59
CA ALA A 8 -15.55 7.26 7.41
C ALA A 8 -16.81 6.53 6.91
N LEU A 9 -17.76 6.24 7.80
CA LEU A 9 -18.96 5.46 7.55
C LEU A 9 -19.74 5.82 6.28
N PRO A 10 -20.06 7.10 5.97
CA PRO A 10 -20.73 7.49 4.73
C PRO A 10 -19.97 7.13 3.45
N PHE A 11 -18.67 6.86 3.54
CA PHE A 11 -17.78 6.54 2.42
C PHE A 11 -17.49 5.03 2.29
N LEU A 12 -17.89 4.21 3.28
CA LEU A 12 -17.73 2.76 3.26
C LEU A 12 -18.90 2.11 2.50
N PHE A 13 -18.69 1.82 1.22
CA PHE A 13 -19.73 1.26 0.37
C PHE A 13 -20.34 -0.04 0.94
N GLU A 14 -19.51 -0.96 1.43
CA GLU A 14 -19.93 -2.26 1.97
C GLU A 14 -20.93 -2.15 3.13
N PHE A 15 -20.81 -1.08 3.92
CA PHE A 15 -21.73 -0.82 5.03
C PHE A 15 -23.14 -0.43 4.55
N TRP A 16 -23.24 0.29 3.42
CA TRP A 16 -24.51 0.78 2.89
C TRP A 16 -25.06 -0.08 1.74
N ALA A 17 -24.29 -1.05 1.27
CA ALA A 17 -24.65 -1.93 0.18
C ALA A 17 -25.77 -2.88 0.58
N MET A 18 -26.77 -3.05 -0.31
CA MET A 18 -27.64 -4.22 -0.23
C MET A 18 -26.87 -5.46 -0.68
N GLU A 19 -27.28 -6.64 -0.23
CA GLU A 19 -26.65 -7.93 -0.55
C GLU A 19 -26.40 -8.13 -2.06
N HIS A 20 -27.36 -7.78 -2.91
CA HIS A 20 -27.23 -7.87 -4.38
C HIS A 20 -26.31 -6.80 -5.00
N GLN A 21 -25.85 -5.85 -4.22
CA GLN A 21 -24.86 -4.83 -4.57
C GLN A 21 -23.50 -5.15 -3.95
N LEU A 22 -23.30 -6.32 -3.37
CA LEU A 22 -21.96 -6.78 -2.99
C LEU A 22 -21.39 -7.65 -4.13
N PRO A 23 -20.06 -7.78 -4.22
CA PRO A 23 -19.45 -8.74 -5.12
C PRO A 23 -19.97 -10.16 -4.80
N PRO A 24 -20.27 -11.01 -5.81
CA PRO A 24 -20.71 -12.38 -5.57
C PRO A 24 -19.63 -13.19 -4.83
N GLU A 25 -20.00 -13.87 -3.76
CA GLU A 25 -19.07 -14.67 -2.94
C GLU A 25 -18.60 -15.96 -3.68
N ASP A 26 -19.40 -16.44 -4.64
CA ASP A 26 -19.25 -17.78 -5.23
C ASP A 26 -18.46 -17.81 -6.56
N VAL A 27 -17.87 -16.69 -6.98
CA VAL A 27 -17.25 -16.59 -8.31
C VAL A 27 -15.85 -15.97 -8.23
N ASP A 28 -14.84 -16.83 -8.07
CA ASP A 28 -13.41 -16.47 -7.96
C ASP A 28 -12.83 -15.70 -9.17
N ASP A 29 -13.54 -15.61 -10.30
CA ASP A 29 -13.04 -15.01 -11.54
C ASP A 29 -13.30 -13.50 -11.68
N TRP A 30 -14.05 -12.86 -10.76
CA TRP A 30 -14.35 -11.44 -10.88
C TRP A 30 -13.21 -10.58 -10.33
N ARG A 31 -12.48 -9.91 -11.24
CA ARG A 31 -11.40 -8.98 -10.88
C ARG A 31 -11.85 -7.55 -10.61
N THR A 32 -13.00 -7.17 -11.16
CA THR A 32 -13.57 -5.82 -11.05
C THR A 32 -15.08 -5.93 -11.14
N TRP A 33 -15.78 -5.22 -10.28
CA TRP A 33 -17.23 -5.11 -10.30
C TRP A 33 -17.61 -3.63 -10.17
N VAL A 34 -18.64 -3.21 -10.92
CA VAL A 34 -19.02 -1.81 -11.07
C VAL A 34 -20.49 -1.65 -10.76
N VAL A 35 -20.81 -0.83 -9.75
CA VAL A 35 -22.20 -0.46 -9.44
C VAL A 35 -22.63 0.70 -10.30
N MET A 36 -23.61 0.45 -11.14
CA MET A 36 -24.16 1.45 -12.04
C MET A 36 -25.42 2.06 -11.42
N GLY A 37 -25.33 3.32 -11.01
CA GLY A 37 -26.45 4.11 -10.51
C GLY A 37 -27.25 4.75 -11.66
N GLY A 38 -28.58 4.82 -11.52
CA GLY A 38 -29.47 5.50 -12.46
C GLY A 38 -30.76 5.95 -11.75
N ARG A 39 -31.38 7.04 -12.22
CA ARG A 39 -32.68 7.50 -11.70
C ARG A 39 -33.83 6.73 -12.35
N GLY A 40 -34.78 6.24 -11.54
CA GLY A 40 -36.06 5.67 -11.99
C GLY A 40 -36.20 4.15 -11.82
N ALA A 41 -37.44 3.69 -11.64
CA ALA A 41 -37.78 2.27 -11.60
C ALA A 41 -37.78 1.71 -13.04
N GLY A 42 -36.84 0.81 -13.34
CA GLY A 42 -36.60 0.29 -14.69
C GLY A 42 -35.23 0.73 -15.21
N LYS A 43 -34.16 0.13 -14.67
CA LYS A 43 -32.78 0.44 -15.00
C LYS A 43 -32.40 -0.11 -16.39
N THR A 44 -32.94 0.45 -17.47
CA THR A 44 -32.49 0.18 -18.85
C THR A 44 -31.28 1.00 -19.27
N ARG A 45 -30.85 1.97 -18.44
CA ARG A 45 -29.69 2.83 -18.68
C ARG A 45 -29.00 3.19 -17.38
N ALA A 46 -27.96 2.43 -17.06
CA ALA A 46 -27.08 2.70 -15.94
C ALA A 46 -25.74 3.14 -16.53
N PHE A 47 -25.16 4.23 -16.04
CA PHE A 47 -23.95 4.84 -16.60
C PHE A 47 -22.89 4.99 -15.53
N VAL A 48 -21.63 4.85 -15.94
CA VAL A 48 -20.50 5.17 -15.07
C VAL A 48 -20.36 6.69 -15.06
N TRP A 49 -20.96 7.36 -14.07
CA TRP A 49 -21.08 8.82 -14.04
C TRP A 49 -19.74 9.56 -14.10
N ALA A 50 -18.69 8.99 -13.50
CA ALA A 50 -17.37 9.61 -13.44
C ALA A 50 -16.33 8.97 -14.37
N TRP A 51 -16.78 8.28 -15.43
CA TRP A 51 -15.90 7.85 -16.51
C TRP A 51 -15.86 8.91 -17.61
N ASP A 52 -14.67 9.42 -17.88
CA ASP A 52 -14.40 10.43 -18.89
C ASP A 52 -13.85 9.76 -20.15
N THR A 53 -14.21 10.26 -21.33
CA THR A 53 -13.72 9.70 -22.61
C THR A 53 -12.27 10.08 -22.92
N ARG A 54 -11.70 11.06 -22.20
CA ARG A 54 -10.30 11.45 -22.38
C ARG A 54 -9.38 10.27 -22.02
N PRO A 55 -8.40 9.93 -22.87
CA PRO A 55 -7.56 8.76 -22.66
C PRO A 55 -6.67 8.96 -21.44
N PHE A 56 -6.65 7.97 -20.55
CA PHE A 56 -5.68 7.88 -19.46
C PHE A 56 -4.38 7.24 -19.98
N PRO A 57 -3.17 7.69 -19.57
CA PRO A 57 -2.90 8.75 -18.60
C PRO A 57 -2.79 10.14 -19.23
N VAL A 58 -3.08 10.31 -20.53
CA VAL A 58 -2.99 11.63 -21.18
C VAL A 58 -3.80 12.61 -20.36
N PHE A 59 -5.09 12.37 -20.10
CA PHE A 59 -5.84 12.98 -19.00
C PHE A 59 -5.54 12.21 -17.70
N PRO A 60 -5.19 12.91 -16.60
CA PRO A 60 -5.26 14.36 -16.37
C PRO A 60 -4.02 15.19 -16.76
N ASN A 61 -2.99 14.56 -17.28
CA ASN A 61 -1.62 15.10 -17.33
C ASN A 61 -1.32 16.11 -18.44
N ASN A 62 -2.06 16.13 -19.55
CA ASN A 62 -1.85 17.09 -20.64
C ASN A 62 -2.48 18.46 -20.30
N GLY A 63 -1.76 19.22 -19.46
CA GLY A 63 -2.14 20.56 -19.02
C GLY A 63 -2.17 21.62 -20.14
N GLU A 64 -1.56 21.35 -21.30
CA GLU A 64 -1.66 22.26 -22.46
C GLU A 64 -3.04 22.17 -23.12
N LEU A 65 -3.64 20.97 -23.13
CA LEU A 65 -4.95 20.74 -23.74
C LEU A 65 -6.12 20.94 -22.75
N TRP A 66 -5.91 20.69 -21.45
CA TRP A 66 -6.95 20.80 -20.43
C TRP A 66 -6.48 21.50 -19.16
N SER A 67 -7.38 22.27 -18.54
CA SER A 67 -7.10 23.04 -17.32
C SER A 67 -7.60 22.39 -16.03
N ASP A 68 -8.43 21.35 -16.11
CA ASP A 68 -9.10 20.71 -14.99
C ASP A 68 -8.32 19.54 -14.38
N GLY A 69 -7.13 19.21 -14.91
CA GLY A 69 -6.31 18.08 -14.47
C GLY A 69 -5.95 18.12 -12.99
N ILE A 70 -5.73 19.30 -12.40
CA ILE A 70 -5.40 19.45 -10.97
C ILE A 70 -6.48 18.91 -10.04
N ASN A 71 -7.74 18.87 -10.50
CA ASN A 71 -8.85 18.35 -9.72
C ASN A 71 -8.92 16.81 -9.73
N TYR A 72 -8.16 16.14 -10.59
CA TYR A 72 -8.26 14.70 -10.77
C TYR A 72 -7.98 13.95 -9.46
N ALA A 73 -6.88 14.26 -8.76
CA ALA A 73 -6.45 13.55 -7.56
C ALA A 73 -7.57 13.40 -6.51
N ARG A 74 -8.35 14.46 -6.28
CA ARG A 74 -9.47 14.49 -5.30
C ARG A 74 -10.86 14.41 -5.94
N GLY A 75 -10.91 14.31 -7.26
CA GLY A 75 -12.15 14.30 -8.01
C GLY A 75 -12.71 12.89 -8.17
N HIS A 76 -13.98 12.82 -8.59
CA HIS A 76 -14.71 11.57 -8.71
C HIS A 76 -14.28 10.70 -9.89
N TRP A 77 -13.47 11.24 -10.82
CA TRP A 77 -13.03 10.53 -12.03
C TRP A 77 -12.44 9.16 -11.70
N ILE A 78 -12.86 8.15 -12.46
CA ILE A 78 -12.38 6.78 -12.28
C ILE A 78 -11.36 6.35 -13.34
N ASN A 79 -11.12 7.18 -14.35
CA ASN A 79 -10.11 6.96 -15.40
C ASN A 79 -8.79 6.56 -14.74
N GLY A 80 -8.19 5.43 -15.15
CA GLY A 80 -6.92 4.96 -14.58
C GLY A 80 -7.01 4.32 -13.19
N ARG A 81 -8.13 4.46 -12.46
CA ARG A 81 -8.29 3.90 -11.08
C ARG A 81 -8.92 2.52 -11.03
N THR A 82 -9.63 2.13 -12.09
CA THR A 82 -10.39 0.87 -12.14
C THR A 82 -9.52 -0.37 -12.29
N GLY A 83 -8.27 -0.23 -12.74
CA GLY A 83 -7.35 -1.35 -12.96
C GLY A 83 -6.56 -1.78 -11.73
N ALA A 84 -6.65 -1.02 -10.64
CA ALA A 84 -5.94 -1.30 -9.41
C ALA A 84 -6.69 -2.31 -8.52
N ARG A 85 -5.98 -2.86 -7.53
CA ARG A 85 -6.52 -3.86 -6.61
C ARG A 85 -6.34 -3.43 -5.16
N THR A 86 -7.20 -3.95 -4.30
CA THR A 86 -7.00 -3.88 -2.84
C THR A 86 -5.73 -4.63 -2.46
N LEU A 87 -5.00 -4.15 -1.46
CA LEU A 87 -3.86 -4.88 -0.89
C LEU A 87 -4.25 -6.30 -0.43
N ALA A 88 -5.39 -6.44 0.27
CA ALA A 88 -5.92 -7.71 0.73
C ALA A 88 -6.04 -8.76 -0.40
N SER A 89 -6.69 -8.42 -1.52
CA SER A 89 -6.83 -9.36 -2.64
C SER A 89 -5.51 -9.74 -3.32
N VAL A 90 -4.49 -8.87 -3.31
CA VAL A 90 -3.16 -9.20 -3.86
C VAL A 90 -2.43 -10.17 -2.92
N VAL A 91 -2.48 -9.92 -1.61
CA VAL A 91 -1.86 -10.80 -0.61
C VAL A 91 -2.56 -12.17 -0.57
N ASP A 92 -3.90 -12.19 -0.59
CA ASP A 92 -4.69 -13.42 -0.67
C ASP A 92 -4.32 -14.26 -1.89
N GLU A 93 -4.18 -13.65 -3.08
CA GLU A 93 -3.75 -14.36 -4.27
C GLU A 93 -2.35 -14.97 -4.13
N ILE A 94 -1.40 -14.26 -3.51
CA ILE A 94 -0.05 -14.78 -3.27
C ILE A 94 -0.10 -15.98 -2.30
N CYS A 95 -0.88 -15.88 -1.22
CA CYS A 95 -1.06 -16.96 -0.25
C CYS A 95 -1.68 -18.21 -0.89
N ARG A 96 -2.80 -18.05 -1.62
CA ARG A 96 -3.48 -19.15 -2.31
C ARG A 96 -2.58 -19.82 -3.34
N ARG A 97 -1.80 -19.06 -4.11
CA ARG A 97 -0.82 -19.61 -5.08
C ARG A 97 0.27 -20.44 -4.41
N ALA A 98 0.64 -20.09 -3.18
CA ALA A 98 1.60 -20.85 -2.38
C ALA A 98 0.97 -22.08 -1.69
N GLY A 99 -0.33 -22.31 -1.84
CA GLY A 99 -1.07 -23.36 -1.14
C GLY A 99 -1.37 -23.04 0.32
N MET A 100 -1.18 -21.79 0.75
CA MET A 100 -1.60 -21.34 2.08
C MET A 100 -3.10 -21.05 2.03
N ILE A 101 -3.86 -21.84 2.78
CA ILE A 101 -5.33 -21.74 2.87
C ILE A 101 -5.81 -21.13 4.20
N HIS A 102 -4.97 -21.21 5.25
CA HIS A 102 -5.25 -20.69 6.58
C HIS A 102 -4.56 -19.34 6.74
N HIS A 103 -5.14 -18.33 6.10
CA HIS A 103 -4.69 -16.95 6.19
C HIS A 103 -5.86 -15.98 6.29
N ASP A 104 -5.62 -14.89 7.01
CA ASP A 104 -6.58 -13.80 7.19
C ASP A 104 -5.96 -12.50 6.69
N VAL A 105 -6.61 -11.87 5.71
CA VAL A 105 -6.21 -10.59 5.12
C VAL A 105 -7.21 -9.47 5.41
N SER A 106 -8.20 -9.70 6.29
CA SER A 106 -9.24 -8.71 6.57
C SER A 106 -8.68 -7.45 7.24
N GLY A 107 -7.53 -7.57 7.92
CA GLY A 107 -6.80 -6.46 8.52
C GLY A 107 -5.90 -5.67 7.56
N LEU A 108 -5.96 -5.93 6.25
CA LEU A 108 -5.13 -5.24 5.25
C LEU A 108 -5.90 -4.15 4.50
N TYR A 109 -5.38 -2.92 4.59
CA TYR A 109 -5.93 -1.76 3.91
C TYR A 109 -4.88 -1.15 2.98
N GLY A 110 -5.23 -0.98 1.71
CA GLY A 110 -4.30 -0.38 0.76
C GLY A 110 -4.75 -0.51 -0.69
N TYR A 111 -4.20 0.37 -1.53
CA TYR A 111 -4.49 0.47 -2.95
C TYR A 111 -3.23 0.13 -3.76
N VAL A 112 -3.27 -0.95 -4.53
CA VAL A 112 -2.17 -1.48 -5.35
C VAL A 112 -2.42 -1.12 -6.81
N ARG A 113 -1.75 -0.07 -7.29
CA ARG A 113 -1.84 0.41 -8.69
C ARG A 113 -1.27 -0.58 -9.70
N GLY A 114 -0.16 -1.22 -9.32
CA GLY A 114 0.53 -2.20 -10.13
C GLY A 114 1.63 -2.83 -9.30
N TYR A 115 1.74 -4.13 -9.39
CA TYR A 115 2.79 -4.91 -8.73
C TYR A 115 3.20 -6.02 -9.69
N VAL A 116 4.51 -6.15 -9.91
CA VAL A 116 5.06 -7.18 -10.80
C VAL A 116 5.92 -8.11 -9.96
N SER A 117 5.48 -9.37 -9.85
CA SER A 117 6.29 -10.45 -9.29
C SER A 117 6.81 -11.31 -10.44
N THR A 118 8.06 -11.76 -10.37
CA THR A 118 8.61 -12.70 -11.35
C THR A 118 8.12 -14.12 -11.04
N GLU A 119 7.97 -14.96 -12.07
CA GLU A 119 7.37 -16.31 -11.92
C GLU A 119 8.20 -17.30 -11.06
N VAL A 120 9.42 -16.93 -10.67
CA VAL A 120 10.35 -17.81 -9.92
C VAL A 120 10.48 -17.41 -8.44
N ALA A 121 9.75 -16.37 -7.99
CA ALA A 121 9.81 -15.94 -6.60
C ALA A 121 8.95 -16.84 -5.69
N ASP A 122 9.46 -17.15 -4.50
CA ASP A 122 8.63 -17.72 -3.44
C ASP A 122 7.67 -16.67 -2.86
N ALA A 123 6.61 -17.13 -2.19
CA ALA A 123 5.58 -16.24 -1.66
C ALA A 123 6.11 -15.20 -0.66
N ARG A 124 7.10 -15.56 0.16
CA ARG A 124 7.72 -14.60 1.09
C ARG A 124 8.38 -13.47 0.31
N SER A 125 9.14 -13.79 -0.72
CA SER A 125 9.81 -12.83 -1.59
C SER A 125 8.81 -11.96 -2.36
N SER A 126 7.66 -12.53 -2.76
CA SER A 126 6.57 -11.77 -3.38
C SER A 126 5.85 -10.84 -2.40
N LEU A 127 5.67 -11.24 -1.13
CA LEU A 127 5.02 -10.41 -0.11
C LEU A 127 5.93 -9.27 0.38
N GLN A 128 7.24 -9.48 0.43
CA GLN A 128 8.18 -8.55 1.04
C GLN A 128 8.08 -7.10 0.48
N PRO A 129 8.01 -6.85 -0.85
CA PRO A 129 7.83 -5.50 -1.36
C PRO A 129 6.53 -4.83 -0.90
N LEU A 130 5.45 -5.61 -0.78
CA LEU A 130 4.15 -5.11 -0.32
C LEU A 130 4.23 -4.77 1.17
N MET A 131 4.82 -5.65 1.99
CA MET A 131 5.05 -5.41 3.43
C MET A 131 5.86 -4.14 3.67
N LEU A 132 6.93 -3.95 2.89
CA LEU A 132 7.79 -2.77 2.97
C LEU A 132 7.06 -1.49 2.54
N ARG A 133 6.24 -1.53 1.49
CA ARG A 133 5.47 -0.38 0.98
C ARG A 133 4.33 0.03 1.91
N TYR A 134 3.51 -0.93 2.35
CA TYR A 134 2.26 -0.68 3.05
C TYR A 134 2.37 -0.80 4.57
N ALA A 135 3.54 -1.21 5.10
CA ALA A 135 3.77 -1.33 6.53
C ALA A 135 2.76 -2.27 7.21
N PHE A 136 2.74 -3.54 6.78
CA PHE A 136 1.96 -4.58 7.46
C PHE A 136 2.85 -5.75 7.86
N ASP A 137 2.41 -6.47 8.88
CA ASP A 137 3.07 -7.65 9.39
C ASP A 137 2.29 -8.91 9.02
N ALA A 138 3.02 -10.02 8.87
CA ALA A 138 2.49 -11.35 8.68
C ALA A 138 2.75 -12.15 9.95
N ILE A 139 1.71 -12.43 10.72
CA ILE A 139 1.79 -12.92 12.08
C ILE A 139 1.07 -14.26 12.17
N GLU A 140 1.74 -15.28 12.68
CA GLU A 140 1.08 -16.56 12.97
C GLU A 140 0.43 -16.51 14.37
N ARG A 141 -0.85 -16.88 14.42
CA ARG A 141 -1.65 -17.07 15.64
C ARG A 141 -2.55 -18.28 15.48
N ASP A 142 -2.45 -19.22 16.40
CA ASP A 142 -3.32 -20.41 16.49
C ASP A 142 -3.42 -21.23 15.18
N GLY A 143 -2.33 -21.29 14.41
CA GLY A 143 -2.25 -22.02 13.13
C GLY A 143 -2.76 -21.23 11.92
N GLU A 144 -3.10 -19.96 12.08
CA GLU A 144 -3.55 -19.06 11.02
C GLU A 144 -2.56 -17.90 10.82
N LEU A 145 -2.23 -17.62 9.55
CA LEU A 145 -1.38 -16.48 9.20
C LEU A 145 -2.23 -15.22 9.03
N LYS A 146 -2.18 -14.32 10.01
CA LYS A 146 -2.91 -13.06 10.02
C LYS A 146 -2.04 -11.94 9.47
N PHE A 147 -2.58 -11.20 8.52
CA PHE A 147 -1.95 -10.01 7.96
C PHE A 147 -2.63 -8.76 8.51
N ARG A 148 -1.86 -7.89 9.16
CA ARG A 148 -2.38 -6.68 9.82
C ARG A 148 -1.50 -5.48 9.53
N MET A 149 -2.13 -4.34 9.27
CA MET A 149 -1.44 -3.05 9.21
C MET A 149 -0.68 -2.76 10.51
N ARG A 150 0.40 -1.99 10.42
CA ARG A 150 1.05 -1.38 11.58
C ARG A 150 0.38 -0.04 11.84
N ASP A 151 -0.14 0.14 13.05
CA ASP A 151 -0.91 1.33 13.46
C ASP A 151 -0.51 1.84 14.86
N GLY A 152 0.11 1.00 15.69
CA GLY A 152 0.52 1.38 17.04
C GLY A 152 -0.53 1.09 18.13
N GLU A 153 -1.63 0.44 17.76
CA GLU A 153 -2.81 0.25 18.63
C GLU A 153 -2.68 -1.00 19.52
N ASP A 154 -3.63 -1.15 20.46
CA ASP A 154 -3.73 -2.31 21.37
C ASP A 154 -2.46 -2.63 22.19
N ALA A 155 -1.70 -1.60 22.56
CA ALA A 155 -0.47 -1.77 23.33
C ALA A 155 -0.73 -2.41 24.72
N VAL A 156 0.01 -3.48 25.01
CA VAL A 156 -0.05 -4.19 26.29
C VAL A 156 0.93 -3.54 27.28
N ALA A 157 0.42 -2.96 28.35
CA ALA A 157 1.26 -2.40 29.41
C ALA A 157 2.01 -3.50 30.17
N ILE A 158 3.34 -3.39 30.23
CA ILE A 158 4.22 -4.35 30.90
C ILE A 158 4.80 -3.71 32.16
N ASP A 159 4.55 -4.33 33.31
CA ASP A 159 5.15 -3.93 34.58
C ASP A 159 6.48 -4.67 34.80
N PRO A 160 7.62 -3.95 34.82
CA PRO A 160 8.94 -4.56 35.00
C PRO A 160 9.12 -5.37 36.27
N ASN A 161 8.29 -5.16 37.30
CA ASN A 161 8.35 -5.92 38.55
C ASN A 161 7.93 -7.39 38.38
N TYR A 162 7.26 -7.73 37.28
CA TYR A 162 6.79 -9.09 36.99
C TYR A 162 7.67 -9.83 35.98
N PHE A 163 8.81 -9.26 35.58
CA PHE A 163 9.72 -9.98 34.71
C PHE A 163 10.22 -11.27 35.36
N ALA A 164 10.27 -12.33 34.57
CA ALA A 164 10.81 -13.61 34.99
C ALA A 164 12.34 -13.50 35.06
N LEU A 165 12.93 -13.94 36.17
CA LEU A 165 14.37 -14.06 36.30
C LEU A 165 14.87 -15.11 35.30
N GLY A 166 15.73 -14.70 34.37
CA GLY A 166 16.38 -15.59 33.42
C GLY A 166 17.32 -16.57 34.13
N ALA A 167 17.70 -17.64 33.45
CA ALA A 167 18.73 -18.56 33.93
C ALA A 167 20.14 -17.95 33.88
N ASP A 168 20.33 -16.91 33.06
CA ASP A 168 21.57 -16.15 32.96
C ASP A 168 21.50 -14.92 33.88
N ASP A 169 22.59 -14.63 34.60
CA ASP A 169 22.72 -13.57 35.61
C ASP A 169 22.58 -12.12 35.06
N GLY A 170 22.25 -11.97 33.78
CA GLY A 170 21.92 -10.69 33.13
C GLY A 170 20.48 -10.30 33.46
N GLY A 171 20.27 -9.05 33.89
CA GLY A 171 18.97 -8.57 34.35
C GLY A 171 17.79 -8.94 33.44
N SER A 172 16.60 -9.01 34.02
CA SER A 172 15.39 -9.48 33.34
C SER A 172 14.88 -8.57 32.21
N LEU A 173 15.54 -7.43 32.00
CA LEU A 173 15.38 -6.50 30.89
C LEU A 173 16.78 -6.01 30.45
N GLU A 174 17.07 -6.19 29.18
CA GLU A 174 18.22 -5.62 28.49
C GLU A 174 17.70 -4.60 27.48
N GLN A 175 18.29 -3.41 27.47
CA GLN A 175 18.03 -2.39 26.45
C GLN A 175 19.31 -2.15 25.66
N SER A 176 19.18 -2.07 24.35
CA SER A 176 20.29 -1.77 23.45
C SER A 176 19.90 -0.65 22.50
N ARG A 177 20.90 0.14 22.11
CA ARG A 177 20.76 1.23 21.15
C ARG A 177 21.83 1.07 20.08
N GLU A 178 21.41 1.03 18.82
CA GLU A 178 22.32 1.00 17.69
C GLU A 178 23.13 2.31 17.56
N ALA A 179 24.36 2.20 17.06
CA ALA A 179 25.27 3.33 16.93
C ALA A 179 24.78 4.33 15.86
N GLU A 180 24.92 5.62 16.14
CA GLU A 180 24.48 6.70 15.24
C GLU A 180 25.15 6.65 13.84
N ALA A 181 26.38 6.13 13.78
CA ALA A 181 27.14 6.00 12.53
C ALA A 181 26.55 4.97 11.55
N GLU A 182 25.81 3.98 12.04
CA GLU A 182 25.18 2.93 11.22
C GLU A 182 23.80 3.36 10.69
N LEU A 183 23.21 4.43 11.24
CA LEU A 183 21.91 4.93 10.82
C LEU A 183 21.97 5.51 9.40
N ALA A 184 20.97 5.20 8.58
CA ALA A 184 20.85 5.83 7.27
C ALA A 184 20.50 7.32 7.42
N GLY A 185 21.41 8.21 7.02
CA GLY A 185 21.14 9.65 6.91
C GLY A 185 20.30 9.99 5.68
N ARG A 186 20.22 9.06 4.72
CA ARG A 186 19.43 9.17 3.49
C ARG A 186 18.80 7.83 3.12
N VAL A 187 17.52 7.86 2.79
CA VAL A 187 16.79 6.74 2.19
C VAL A 187 16.45 7.10 0.75
N ARG A 188 16.76 6.22 -0.19
CA ARG A 188 16.37 6.33 -1.60
C ARG A 188 15.50 5.15 -2.00
N LEU A 189 14.33 5.46 -2.53
CA LEU A 189 13.38 4.48 -3.03
C LEU A 189 13.25 4.60 -4.54
N GLY A 190 13.57 3.53 -5.25
CA GLY A 190 13.27 3.41 -6.67
C GLY A 190 12.00 2.60 -6.92
N PHE A 191 11.20 3.02 -7.90
CA PHE A 191 9.92 2.42 -8.26
C PHE A 191 9.56 2.74 -9.72
N VAL A 192 8.46 2.14 -10.22
CA VAL A 192 7.92 2.47 -11.55
C VAL A 192 6.88 3.58 -11.41
N LYS A 193 7.07 4.72 -12.09
CA LYS A 193 6.19 5.89 -11.96
C LYS A 193 4.81 5.61 -12.54
N ALA A 194 3.80 5.54 -11.66
CA ALA A 194 2.40 5.44 -12.03
C ALA A 194 1.92 6.71 -12.72
N ASP A 195 0.77 6.60 -13.41
CA ASP A 195 0.06 7.71 -14.03
C ASP A 195 0.90 8.46 -15.09
N ALA A 196 1.99 7.85 -15.59
CA ALA A 196 2.92 8.38 -16.60
C ALA A 196 3.20 7.32 -17.68
N ASN A 197 4.36 7.41 -18.34
CA ASN A 197 4.85 6.40 -19.29
C ASN A 197 5.49 5.17 -18.61
N TYR A 198 5.22 4.92 -17.32
CA TYR A 198 5.79 3.83 -16.52
C TYR A 198 7.33 3.76 -16.56
N GLU A 199 7.99 4.91 -16.54
CA GLU A 199 9.44 5.01 -16.41
C GLU A 199 9.91 4.71 -14.99
N ASN A 200 11.17 4.30 -14.83
CA ASN A 200 11.77 4.17 -13.51
C ASN A 200 11.97 5.55 -12.90
N ALA A 201 11.47 5.74 -11.69
CA ALA A 201 11.63 6.95 -10.90
C ALA A 201 12.28 6.65 -9.54
N HIS A 202 12.75 7.69 -8.88
CA HIS A 202 13.28 7.60 -7.53
C HIS A 202 12.82 8.80 -6.70
N GLU A 203 12.53 8.54 -5.44
CA GLU A 203 12.29 9.55 -4.42
C GLU A 203 13.28 9.33 -3.27
N GLU A 204 13.66 10.39 -2.57
CA GLU A 204 14.63 10.29 -1.48
C GLU A 204 14.22 11.11 -0.26
N ALA A 205 14.37 10.56 0.94
CA ALA A 205 14.26 11.32 2.18
C ALA A 205 15.66 11.49 2.77
N VAL A 206 15.95 12.69 3.28
CA VAL A 206 17.26 13.04 3.83
C VAL A 206 17.04 13.63 5.22
N ARG A 207 17.84 13.15 6.18
CA ARG A 207 17.83 13.72 7.52
C ARG A 207 18.39 15.15 7.48
N PRO A 208 17.80 16.13 8.18
CA PRO A 208 18.28 17.51 8.15
C PRO A 208 19.68 17.73 8.75
N ASP A 209 20.20 16.78 9.52
CA ASP A 209 21.54 16.87 10.10
C ASP A 209 22.63 16.47 9.08
N ASN A 210 23.76 17.18 9.12
CA ASN A 210 24.88 16.93 8.20
C ASN A 210 25.84 15.83 8.70
N ALA A 211 25.43 15.02 9.69
CA ALA A 211 26.33 14.12 10.40
C ALA A 211 26.56 12.80 9.68
N THR A 212 25.57 12.29 8.94
CA THR A 212 25.62 10.91 8.43
C THR A 212 25.47 10.85 6.91
N HIS A 213 26.48 10.31 6.23
CA HIS A 213 26.51 10.13 4.78
C HIS A 213 26.00 8.76 4.31
N THR A 214 25.61 7.88 5.23
CA THR A 214 25.13 6.53 4.92
C THR A 214 23.82 6.61 4.14
N VAL A 215 23.80 5.99 2.96
CA VAL A 215 22.64 5.93 2.06
C VAL A 215 22.09 4.51 2.06
N SER A 216 20.82 4.35 2.44
CA SER A 216 20.06 3.13 2.19
C SER A 216 19.27 3.29 0.90
N ALA A 217 19.45 2.35 -0.04
CA ALA A 217 18.76 2.37 -1.32
C ALA A 217 18.02 1.05 -1.54
N SER A 218 16.74 1.13 -1.92
CA SER A 218 15.95 -0.04 -2.29
C SER A 218 15.13 0.23 -3.55
N GLN A 219 14.85 -0.82 -4.30
CA GLN A 219 13.98 -0.80 -5.47
C GLN A 219 12.75 -1.67 -5.18
N LEU A 220 11.55 -1.13 -5.35
CA LEU A 220 10.30 -1.90 -5.25
C LEU A 220 9.71 -2.14 -6.65
N PRO A 221 9.31 -3.37 -7.00
CA PRO A 221 8.61 -3.67 -8.24
C PRO A 221 7.10 -3.33 -8.13
N ILE A 222 6.80 -2.16 -7.57
CA ILE A 222 5.45 -1.61 -7.38
C ILE A 222 5.37 -0.31 -8.16
N SER A 223 4.23 -0.06 -8.80
CA SER A 223 3.94 1.21 -9.45
C SER A 223 3.39 2.20 -8.44
N LEU A 224 4.03 3.36 -8.30
CA LEU A 224 3.70 4.39 -7.31
C LEU A 224 3.68 5.78 -7.95
N THR A 225 2.91 6.71 -7.38
CA THR A 225 3.07 8.14 -7.67
C THR A 225 4.34 8.69 -6.99
N SER A 226 4.81 9.88 -7.41
CA SER A 226 5.92 10.56 -6.73
C SER A 226 5.61 10.87 -5.27
N ALA A 227 4.38 11.29 -4.96
CA ALA A 227 3.95 11.53 -3.59
C ALA A 227 3.96 10.24 -2.75
N GLU A 228 3.42 9.14 -3.28
CA GLU A 228 3.44 7.83 -2.61
C GLU A 228 4.88 7.34 -2.39
N GLY A 229 5.78 7.50 -3.38
CA GLY A 229 7.19 7.15 -3.25
C GLY A 229 7.91 7.98 -2.17
N ARG A 230 7.62 9.28 -2.10
CA ARG A 230 8.16 10.18 -1.09
C ARG A 230 7.68 9.82 0.32
N GLN A 231 6.39 9.57 0.51
CA GLN A 231 5.81 9.14 1.79
C GLN A 231 6.51 7.89 2.33
N VAL A 232 6.80 6.91 1.46
CA VAL A 232 7.50 5.68 1.85
C VAL A 232 8.94 5.95 2.25
N ALA A 233 9.66 6.78 1.49
CA ALA A 233 11.03 7.14 1.83
C ALA A 233 11.12 7.90 3.17
N GLU A 234 10.20 8.83 3.43
CA GLU A 234 10.10 9.56 4.70
C GLU A 234 9.79 8.62 5.86
N ARG A 235 8.80 7.72 5.67
CA ARG A 235 8.44 6.71 6.65
C ARG A 235 9.63 5.83 7.02
N TRP A 236 10.35 5.28 6.04
CA TRP A 236 11.51 4.43 6.31
C TRP A 236 12.66 5.18 6.98
N LEU A 237 12.88 6.44 6.64
CA LEU A 237 13.89 7.26 7.32
C LEU A 237 13.53 7.46 8.80
N ALA A 238 12.26 7.74 9.10
CA ALA A 238 11.76 7.85 10.47
C ALA A 238 11.85 6.50 11.22
N GLU A 239 11.35 5.41 10.62
CA GLU A 239 11.41 4.06 11.19
C GLU A 239 12.85 3.63 11.51
N SER A 240 13.82 3.89 10.63
CA SER A 240 15.22 3.55 10.88
C SER A 240 15.82 4.29 12.08
N THR A 241 15.30 5.48 12.39
CA THR A 241 15.78 6.28 13.51
C THR A 241 15.14 5.79 14.82
N THR A 242 13.85 5.46 14.77
CA THR A 242 13.10 4.98 15.93
C THR A 242 13.49 3.54 16.31
N SER A 243 13.67 2.67 15.32
CA SER A 243 13.92 1.23 15.49
C SER A 243 15.33 0.90 16.01
N ARG A 244 16.16 1.91 16.26
CA ARG A 244 17.51 1.74 16.82
C ARG A 244 17.50 1.27 18.28
N ASP A 245 16.41 1.56 18.99
CA ASP A 245 16.22 1.20 20.39
C ASP A 245 15.51 -0.15 20.44
N MET A 246 16.20 -1.18 20.95
CA MET A 246 15.69 -2.53 21.08
C MET A 246 15.69 -2.95 22.54
N ILE A 247 14.72 -3.78 22.90
CA ILE A 247 14.62 -4.39 24.22
C ILE A 247 14.63 -5.90 24.10
N ARG A 248 15.20 -6.55 25.09
CA ARG A 248 15.13 -7.99 25.30
C ARG A 248 14.70 -8.23 26.74
N MET A 249 13.59 -8.93 26.93
CA MET A 249 13.01 -9.14 28.26
C MET A 249 12.52 -10.56 28.43
N SER A 250 12.48 -11.03 29.69
CA SER A 250 11.98 -12.35 30.05
C SER A 250 10.64 -12.21 30.75
N LEU A 251 9.57 -12.70 30.12
CA LEU A 251 8.20 -12.64 30.63
C LEU A 251 7.79 -13.98 31.28
N PRO A 252 6.98 -13.95 32.35
CA PRO A 252 6.47 -15.16 32.99
C PRO A 252 5.42 -15.87 32.11
N PRO A 253 5.18 -17.18 32.33
CA PRO A 253 4.11 -17.92 31.63
C PRO A 253 2.70 -17.34 31.81
N SER A 254 2.46 -16.53 32.86
CA SER A 254 1.18 -15.82 33.03
C SER A 254 0.91 -14.77 31.96
N GLN A 255 1.92 -14.38 31.17
CA GLN A 255 1.82 -13.44 30.04
C GLN A 255 1.99 -14.16 28.69
N ILE A 256 1.62 -15.43 28.59
CA ILE A 256 1.74 -16.24 27.35
C ILE A 256 0.89 -15.74 26.17
N GLY A 257 -0.05 -14.83 26.43
CA GLY A 257 -0.85 -14.21 25.39
C GLY A 257 -0.08 -13.22 24.51
N ILE A 258 1.11 -12.78 24.92
CA ILE A 258 1.94 -11.87 24.13
C ILE A 258 2.68 -12.67 23.06
N GLY A 259 2.44 -12.32 21.81
CA GLY A 259 2.97 -12.96 20.61
C GLY A 259 3.82 -12.04 19.74
N ALA A 260 4.52 -12.60 18.76
CA ALA A 260 5.24 -11.82 17.75
C ALA A 260 4.27 -10.92 16.96
N GLY A 261 4.60 -9.65 16.77
CA GLY A 261 3.74 -8.63 16.15
C GLY A 261 2.87 -7.85 17.14
N ASP A 262 2.77 -8.27 18.40
CA ASP A 262 2.07 -7.48 19.42
C ASP A 262 2.89 -6.25 19.82
N ILE A 263 2.22 -5.24 20.34
CA ILE A 263 2.85 -4.02 20.85
C ILE A 263 2.84 -4.07 22.37
N VAL A 264 3.98 -3.79 22.97
CA VAL A 264 4.14 -3.68 24.42
C VAL A 264 4.54 -2.26 24.80
N GLU A 265 3.98 -1.77 25.90
CA GLU A 265 4.34 -0.48 26.49
C GLU A 265 5.22 -0.72 27.72
N LEU A 266 6.41 -0.12 27.72
CA LEU A 266 7.27 -0.07 28.90
C LEU A 266 7.22 1.31 29.56
N PRO A 267 7.04 1.37 30.90
CA PRO A 267 7.10 2.61 31.63
C PRO A 267 8.52 3.20 31.64
N ALA A 268 8.62 4.52 31.80
CA ALA A 268 9.91 5.16 32.03
C ALA A 268 10.51 4.72 33.37
N GLY A 269 11.80 4.38 33.40
CA GLY A 269 12.49 3.90 34.59
C GLY A 269 13.97 4.30 34.61
N GLY A 270 14.46 4.81 35.73
CA GLY A 270 15.86 5.23 35.85
C GLY A 270 16.23 6.39 34.91
N ASN A 271 17.26 6.19 34.09
CA ASN A 271 17.70 7.14 33.04
C ASN A 271 17.05 6.86 31.67
N GLU A 272 16.12 5.90 31.58
CA GLU A 272 15.56 5.41 30.33
C GLU A 272 14.15 5.94 30.11
N GLY A 273 13.85 6.32 28.86
CA GLY A 273 12.53 6.79 28.46
C GLY A 273 11.58 5.62 28.22
N GLY A 274 10.34 5.74 28.70
CA GLY A 274 9.27 4.81 28.36
C GLY A 274 8.95 4.84 26.87
N GLY A 275 8.16 3.87 26.40
CA GLY A 275 7.75 3.84 25.00
C GLY A 275 7.06 2.56 24.57
N LEU A 276 6.62 2.58 23.31
CA LEU A 276 6.01 1.47 22.63
C LEU A 276 7.08 0.66 21.89
N PHE A 277 6.97 -0.65 22.01
CA PHE A 277 7.85 -1.60 21.35
C PHE A 277 7.01 -2.66 20.64
N ARG A 278 7.27 -2.92 19.35
CA ARG A 278 6.68 -4.06 18.65
C ARG A 278 7.54 -5.29 18.90
N VAL A 279 6.91 -6.38 19.28
CA VAL A 279 7.59 -7.66 19.48
C VAL A 279 7.95 -8.26 18.12
N ASP A 280 9.23 -8.46 17.85
CA ASP A 280 9.70 -9.08 16.61
C ASP A 280 9.93 -10.58 16.77
N ARG A 281 10.37 -11.01 17.96
CA ARG A 281 10.73 -12.40 18.21
C ARG A 281 10.33 -12.84 19.61
N ILE A 282 9.79 -14.05 19.70
CA ILE A 282 9.50 -14.74 20.96
C ILE A 282 10.10 -16.13 20.92
N GLU A 283 10.82 -16.48 21.99
CA GLU A 283 11.28 -17.84 22.26
C GLU A 283 10.58 -18.38 23.51
N HIS A 284 9.91 -19.52 23.36
CA HIS A 284 9.21 -20.17 24.47
C HIS A 284 10.11 -21.20 25.16
N GLY A 285 10.26 -21.06 26.48
CA GLY A 285 10.97 -22.01 27.34
C GLY A 285 10.32 -22.09 28.72
N ALA A 286 11.14 -22.10 29.78
CA ALA A 286 10.64 -21.99 31.16
C ALA A 286 10.06 -20.59 31.46
N SER A 287 10.62 -19.57 30.82
CA SER A 287 10.06 -18.23 30.65
C SER A 287 9.92 -17.92 29.16
N GLN A 288 9.27 -16.81 28.83
CA GLN A 288 9.17 -16.33 27.46
C GLN A 288 10.20 -15.24 27.23
N LEU A 289 11.15 -15.51 26.35
CA LEU A 289 12.13 -14.51 25.96
C LEU A 289 11.58 -13.70 24.80
N VAL A 290 11.44 -12.39 25.00
CA VAL A 290 10.84 -11.46 24.06
C VAL A 290 11.89 -10.47 23.59
N GLU A 291 12.04 -10.34 22.28
CA GLU A 291 12.79 -9.25 21.64
C GLU A 291 11.83 -8.33 20.93
N ALA A 292 11.93 -7.04 21.23
CA ALA A 292 11.04 -6.03 20.68
C ALA A 292 11.82 -4.78 20.28
N VAL A 293 11.31 -4.09 19.27
CA VAL A 293 11.91 -2.91 18.67
C VAL A 293 11.03 -1.69 18.93
N ARG A 294 11.63 -0.54 19.27
CA ARG A 294 10.88 0.68 19.51
C ARG A 294 10.15 1.11 18.25
N ILE A 295 8.90 1.53 18.42
CA ILE A 295 8.07 2.07 17.35
C ILE A 295 7.57 3.47 17.69
N ASP A 296 7.19 4.21 16.65
CA ASP A 296 6.50 5.50 16.74
C ASP A 296 5.25 5.40 15.85
N PRO A 297 4.03 5.32 16.44
CA PRO A 297 2.80 5.17 15.68
C PRO A 297 2.56 6.30 14.66
N SER A 298 3.02 7.52 14.94
CA SER A 298 2.80 8.68 14.07
C SER A 298 3.42 8.52 12.67
N VAL A 299 4.38 7.61 12.54
CA VAL A 299 5.06 7.29 11.29
C VAL A 299 4.16 6.51 10.32
N TYR A 300 3.07 5.90 10.80
CA TYR A 300 2.07 5.23 9.97
C TYR A 300 0.94 6.14 9.51
N GLU A 301 0.86 7.38 10.03
CA GLU A 301 -0.10 8.37 9.57
C GLU A 301 0.30 8.91 8.18
N PRO A 302 -0.64 9.05 7.23
CA PRO A 302 -0.34 9.60 5.92
C PRO A 302 0.18 11.04 5.99
N SER A 303 1.39 11.28 5.47
CA SER A 303 1.93 12.63 5.28
C SER A 303 1.19 13.37 4.17
N GLU A 304 0.81 14.63 4.42
CA GLU A 304 0.16 15.50 3.42
C GLU A 304 1.16 15.96 2.35
N ILE A 305 1.47 15.08 1.41
CA ILE A 305 2.29 15.40 0.23
C ILE A 305 1.36 15.70 -0.94
N ALA A 306 1.54 16.87 -1.56
CA ALA A 306 0.76 17.24 -2.72
C ALA A 306 1.04 16.27 -3.89
N ASP A 307 -0.04 15.75 -4.50
CA ASP A 307 0.08 15.02 -5.75
C ASP A 307 0.49 15.97 -6.86
N GLU A 308 1.58 15.63 -7.55
CA GLU A 308 1.99 16.29 -8.78
C GLU A 308 1.47 15.49 -9.98
N LEU A 309 0.88 16.20 -10.95
CA LEU A 309 0.52 15.59 -12.23
C LEU A 309 1.78 15.09 -12.92
N ALA A 310 1.72 13.86 -13.41
CA ALA A 310 2.83 13.33 -14.17
C ALA A 310 2.99 14.12 -15.47
N ARG A 311 4.23 14.26 -15.94
CA ARG A 311 4.46 14.79 -17.28
C ARG A 311 4.24 13.66 -18.29
N VAL A 312 3.32 13.87 -19.21
CA VAL A 312 3.16 12.98 -20.38
C VAL A 312 3.83 13.65 -21.57
N GLU A 313 4.72 12.93 -22.24
CA GLU A 313 5.29 13.40 -23.50
C GLU A 313 4.22 13.40 -24.59
N ALA A 314 4.12 14.48 -25.33
CA ALA A 314 3.26 14.51 -26.51
C ALA A 314 3.78 13.50 -27.53
N PHE A 315 2.91 12.61 -28.00
CA PHE A 315 3.24 11.75 -29.12
C PHE A 315 3.44 12.62 -30.37
N ILE A 316 4.68 12.66 -30.87
CA ILE A 316 5.00 13.30 -32.14
C ILE A 316 4.95 12.23 -33.21
N ALA A 317 3.92 12.28 -34.06
CA ALA A 317 3.83 11.38 -35.20
C ALA A 317 5.06 11.60 -36.11
N PRO A 318 5.78 10.53 -36.53
CA PRO A 318 6.96 10.67 -37.37
C PRO A 318 6.68 11.35 -38.71
N VAL A 319 5.43 11.23 -39.19
CA VAL A 319 4.91 11.83 -40.41
C VAL A 319 3.45 12.25 -40.20
N PRO A 320 2.96 13.29 -40.90
CA PRO A 320 1.55 13.67 -40.85
C PRO A 320 0.65 12.50 -41.27
N VAL A 321 -0.31 12.14 -40.41
CA VAL A 321 -1.35 11.16 -40.72
C VAL A 321 -2.57 11.91 -41.22
N VAL A 322 -3.05 11.56 -42.42
CA VAL A 322 -4.27 12.15 -43.01
C VAL A 322 -5.39 11.12 -42.95
N PRO A 323 -6.38 11.29 -42.06
CA PRO A 323 -7.61 10.53 -42.08
C PRO A 323 -8.58 11.11 -43.12
N LEU A 324 -9.16 10.25 -43.97
CA LEU A 324 -10.26 10.61 -44.87
C LEU A 324 -11.45 9.68 -44.61
N PHE A 325 -12.54 10.25 -44.07
CA PHE A 325 -13.83 9.56 -44.06
C PHE A 325 -14.32 9.42 -45.50
N MET A 326 -14.51 8.18 -45.94
CA MET A 326 -14.92 7.89 -47.30
C MET A 326 -16.45 7.85 -47.37
N ASP A 327 -17.01 8.70 -48.23
CA ASP A 327 -18.43 8.69 -48.58
C ASP A 327 -18.68 7.59 -49.62
N LEU A 328 -18.80 6.35 -49.14
CA LEU A 328 -18.99 5.15 -49.96
C LEU A 328 -20.37 4.54 -49.68
N PRO A 329 -20.99 3.90 -50.68
CA PRO A 329 -22.14 3.03 -50.44
C PRO A 329 -21.73 1.85 -49.55
N LEU A 330 -22.72 1.20 -48.93
CA LEU A 330 -22.50 -0.06 -48.21
C LEU A 330 -21.84 -1.07 -49.15
N ILE A 331 -20.68 -1.60 -48.77
CA ILE A 331 -19.86 -2.46 -49.60
C ILE A 331 -20.22 -3.93 -49.32
N GLN A 332 -20.48 -4.25 -48.05
CA GLN A 332 -20.94 -5.55 -47.59
C GLN A 332 -22.36 -5.47 -47.05
N GLN A 333 -23.10 -6.57 -47.15
CA GLN A 333 -24.49 -6.63 -46.68
C GLN A 333 -24.62 -6.53 -45.15
N GLU A 334 -23.52 -6.79 -44.44
CA GLU A 334 -23.39 -6.74 -42.98
C GLU A 334 -22.85 -5.41 -42.45
N ASP A 335 -22.52 -4.46 -43.35
CA ASP A 335 -22.04 -3.14 -42.96
C ASP A 335 -23.12 -2.38 -42.17
N ALA A 336 -22.73 -1.82 -41.02
CA ALA A 336 -23.61 -0.98 -40.23
C ALA A 336 -23.80 0.38 -40.97
N PRO A 337 -25.04 0.82 -41.28
CA PRO A 337 -25.30 2.04 -42.06
C PRO A 337 -24.76 3.35 -41.48
N HIS A 338 -24.38 3.36 -40.20
CA HIS A 338 -23.86 4.51 -39.48
C HIS A 338 -22.35 4.40 -39.17
N ALA A 339 -21.67 3.37 -39.68
CA ALA A 339 -20.24 3.16 -39.51
C ALA A 339 -19.52 3.52 -40.83
N PRO A 340 -18.94 4.74 -40.94
CA PRO A 340 -18.26 5.15 -42.17
C PRO A 340 -16.95 4.40 -42.36
N TYR A 341 -16.56 4.21 -43.62
CA TYR A 341 -15.22 3.73 -43.94
C TYR A 341 -14.18 4.85 -43.75
N LEU A 342 -13.07 4.53 -43.09
CA LEU A 342 -11.97 5.46 -42.85
C LEU A 342 -10.73 5.00 -43.61
N ALA A 343 -10.24 5.82 -44.54
CA ALA A 343 -8.92 5.64 -45.12
C ALA A 343 -7.90 6.42 -44.30
N VAL A 344 -6.81 5.76 -43.91
CA VAL A 344 -5.70 6.38 -43.18
C VAL A 344 -4.45 6.26 -44.04
N SER A 345 -3.84 7.40 -44.38
CA SER A 345 -2.57 7.43 -45.08
C SER A 345 -1.55 8.28 -44.34
N ALA A 346 -0.28 7.94 -44.51
CA ALA A 346 0.85 8.72 -44.04
C ALA A 346 1.86 8.78 -45.19
N SER A 347 2.21 9.99 -45.62
CA SER A 347 3.17 10.21 -46.71
C SER A 347 4.35 11.02 -46.19
N THR A 348 5.55 10.52 -46.46
CA THR A 348 6.84 11.10 -46.08
C THR A 348 7.15 12.40 -46.82
#